data_AF-A0A7J3XHB4-F1
#
_entry.id   AF-A0A7J3XHB4-F1
#
_cell.length_a   1.000
_cell.length_b   1.000
_cell.length_c   1.000
_cell.angle_alpha   90.00
_cell.angle_beta   90.00
_cell.angle_gamma   90.00
#
_symmetry.space_group_name_H-M   'P 1'
#
loop_
_entity.id
_entity.type
_entity.pdbx_description
1 polymer ?
#
loop_
_entity_poly.entity_id
_entity_poly.type
_entity_poly.pdbx_seq_one_letter_code
_entity_poly.pdbx_strand_id
1 'polypeptide(L)' 'MKVLRLRVQAGKASPAPPLGPTLAQYGLPVGKVVEEINEVTKECAGLEVTLILRIDEATGKY' A
#
# COMPACT_ATOMS: atom_id res chain seq x y z
N MET A 1 10.90 10.13 7.33
CA MET A 1 10.88 9.37 6.08
C MET A 1 11.11 7.90 6.38
N LYS A 2 10.03 7.11 6.46
CA LYS A 2 10.08 5.66 6.64
C LYS A 2 9.76 4.96 5.33
N VAL A 3 10.43 3.84 5.10
CA VAL A 3 10.23 3.02 3.91
C VAL A 3 9.63 1.70 4.35
N LEU A 4 8.43 1.42 3.85
CA LEU A 4 7.69 0.22 4.17
C LEU A 4 7.65 -0.69 2.94
N ARG A 5 8.17 -1.90 3.08
CA ARG A 5 8.19 -2.89 1.99
C ARG A 5 7.11 -3.92 2.24
N LEU A 6 6.13 -3.97 1.36
CA LEU A 6 4.96 -4.83 1.49
C LEU A 6 4.84 -5.70 0.24
N ARG A 7 4.45 -6.96 0.41
CA ARG A 7 4.10 -7.84 -0.72
C ARG A 7 2.60 -7.91 -0.84
N VAL A 8 2.09 -7.67 -2.05
CA VAL A 8 0.68 -7.83 -2.38
C VAL A 8 0.51 -8.49 -3.73
N GLN A 9 -0.65 -9.10 -3.93
CA GLN A 9 -1.09 -9.44 -5.26
C GLN A 9 -1.51 -8.18 -6.00
N ALA A 10 -0.88 -7.94 -7.15
CA ALA A 10 -1.28 -6.91 -8.09
C ALA A 10 -2.75 -7.09 -8.48
N GLY A 11 -3.49 -5.98 -8.56
CA GLY A 11 -4.93 -5.96 -8.86
C GLY A 11 -5.85 -6.60 -7.80
N LYS A 12 -5.29 -7.15 -6.71
CA LYS A 12 -6.03 -7.80 -5.63
C LYS A 12 -5.46 -7.45 -4.25
N ALA A 13 -4.82 -6.30 -4.12
CA ALA A 13 -4.40 -5.74 -2.84
C ALA A 13 -5.64 -5.54 -1.96
N SER A 14 -5.52 -5.89 -0.69
CA SER A 14 -6.61 -5.85 0.28
C SER A 14 -6.17 -5.03 1.50
N PRO A 15 -7.10 -4.29 2.14
CA PRO A 15 -6.83 -3.62 3.42
C PRO A 15 -6.61 -4.60 4.59
N ALA A 16 -6.55 -5.91 4.34
CA ALA A 16 -6.22 -6.92 5.33
C ALA A 16 -4.81 -6.74 5.94
N PRO A 17 -4.54 -7.31 7.12
CA PRO A 17 -3.16 -7.49 7.60
C PRO A 17 -2.34 -8.23 6.54
N PRO A 18 -1.12 -7.77 6.20
CA PRO A 18 -0.26 -6.82 6.94
C PRO A 18 -0.38 -5.35 6.52
N LEU A 19 -1.17 -5.01 5.52
CA LEU A 19 -1.18 -3.67 4.90
C LEU A 19 -2.05 -2.68 5.65
N GLY A 20 -3.27 -3.06 5.99
CA GLY A 20 -4.22 -2.20 6.72
C GLY A 20 -3.72 -1.67 8.05
N PRO A 21 -3.34 -2.53 9.02
CA PRO A 21 -2.87 -2.06 10.32
C PRO A 21 -1.57 -1.27 10.20
N THR A 22 -0.75 -1.57 9.18
CA THR A 22 0.50 -0.85 8.98
C THR A 22 0.27 0.54 8.43
N LEU A 23 -0.53 0.71 7.39
CA LEU A 23 -0.87 2.04 6.87
C LEU A 23 -1.67 2.89 7.88
N ALA A 24 -2.59 2.26 8.61
CA ALA A 24 -3.39 2.95 9.63
C ALA A 24 -2.55 3.47 10.80
N GLN A 25 -1.48 2.76 11.21
CA GLN A 25 -0.59 3.24 12.28
C GLN A 25 0.16 4.53 11.89
N TYR A 26 0.28 4.81 10.59
CA TYR A 26 0.89 6.01 10.05
C TYR A 26 -0.13 7.11 9.68
N GLY A 27 -1.42 6.90 9.97
CA GLY A 27 -2.49 7.84 9.64
C GLY A 27 -2.82 7.91 8.15
N LEU A 28 -2.44 6.89 7.37
CA LEU A 28 -2.68 6.84 5.93
C LEU A 28 -4.04 6.21 5.59
N PRO A 29 -4.75 6.70 4.57
CA PRO A 29 -6.02 6.14 4.14
C PRO A 29 -5.81 4.81 3.40
N VAL A 30 -5.88 3.70 4.15
CA VAL A 30 -5.70 2.33 3.64
C VAL A 30 -6.51 2.05 2.38
N GLY A 31 -7.79 2.41 2.38
CA GLY A 31 -8.70 2.17 1.25
C GLY A 31 -8.20 2.84 -0.03
N LYS A 32 -7.83 4.14 0.05
CA LYS A 32 -7.29 4.88 -1.10
C LYS A 32 -5.99 4.28 -1.60
N VAL A 33 -5.06 3.98 -0.70
CA VAL A 33 -3.75 3.41 -1.07
C VAL A 33 -3.94 2.07 -1.78
N VAL A 34 -4.80 1.20 -1.24
CA VAL A 34 -5.10 -0.11 -1.83
C VAL A 34 -5.78 0.01 -3.18
N GLU A 35 -6.71 0.96 -3.33
CA GLU A 35 -7.42 1.21 -4.60
C GLU A 35 -6.46 1.73 -5.67
N GLU A 36 -5.61 2.70 -5.33
CA GLU A 36 -4.60 3.28 -6.21
C GLU A 36 -3.54 2.24 -6.59
N ILE A 37 -3.09 1.41 -5.64
CA ILE A 37 -2.27 0.24 -5.93
C ILE A 37 -2.97 -0.69 -6.92
N ASN A 38 -4.23 -1.04 -6.68
CA ASN A 38 -4.97 -1.95 -7.54
C ASN A 38 -5.19 -1.38 -8.94
N GLU A 39 -5.32 -0.07 -9.07
CA GLU A 39 -5.47 0.62 -10.34
C GLU A 39 -4.15 0.63 -11.13
N VAL A 40 -3.03 0.99 -10.48
CA VAL A 40 -1.69 1.00 -11.10
C VAL A 40 -1.20 -0.42 -11.40
N THR A 41 -1.52 -1.37 -10.52
CA THR A 41 -1.13 -2.78 -10.69
C THR A 41 -2.17 -3.62 -11.41
N LYS A 42 -3.23 -3.00 -11.94
CA LYS A 42 -4.33 -3.69 -12.66
C LYS A 42 -3.83 -4.43 -13.89
N GLU A 43 -2.86 -3.85 -14.58
CA GLU A 43 -2.18 -4.44 -15.74
C GLU A 43 -1.31 -5.65 -15.37
N CYS A 44 -0.85 -5.73 -14.12
CA CYS A 44 -0.10 -6.85 -13.58
C CYS A 44 -0.97 -7.77 -12.70
N ALA A 45 -2.30 -7.67 -12.81
CA ALA A 45 -3.22 -8.38 -11.94
C ALA A 45 -2.97 -9.90 -11.97
N GLY A 46 -2.74 -10.49 -10.79
CA GLY A 46 -2.39 -11.91 -10.64
C GLY A 46 -0.91 -12.20 -10.42
N LEU A 47 -0.03 -11.19 -10.49
CA LEU A 47 1.38 -11.30 -10.09
C LEU A 47 1.60 -10.79 -8.65
N GLU A 48 2.57 -11.36 -7.95
CA GLU A 48 2.96 -10.91 -6.62
C GLU A 48 3.96 -9.77 -6.74
N VAL A 49 3.53 -8.55 -6.40
CA VAL A 49 4.34 -7.33 -6.51
C VAL A 49 4.79 -6.87 -5.14
N THR A 50 6.05 -6.43 -5.07
CA THR A 50 6.58 -5.79 -3.86
C THR A 50 6.43 -4.29 -3.99
N LEU A 51 5.60 -3.71 -3.12
CA LEU A 51 5.41 -2.28 -3.01
C LEU A 51 6.39 -1.68 -2.01
N ILE A 52 6.85 -0.48 -2.32
CA ILE A 52 7.69 0.32 -1.44
C ILE A 52 6.93 1.61 -1.15
N LEU A 53 6.27 1.66 0.01
CA LEU A 53 5.62 2.88 0.48
C LEU A 53 6.63 3.76 1.20
N ARG A 54 6.72 5.04 0.80
CA ARG A 54 7.58 6.03 1.44
C ARG A 54 6.72 6.97 2.25
N ILE A 55 6.71 6.76 3.56
CA ILE A 55 5.87 7.52 4.49
C ILE A 55 6.68 8.67 5.06
N ASP A 56 6.14 9.87 4.94
CA ASP A 56 6.73 11.07 5.49
C ASP A 56 5.99 11.49 6.78
N GLU A 57 6.44 10.94 7.92
CA GLU A 57 5.87 11.20 9.26
C GLU A 57 5.83 12.70 9.63
N ALA A 58 6.65 13.54 8.99
CA ALA A 58 6.67 14.99 9.24
C ALA A 58 5.54 15.74 8.50
N THR A 59 5.03 15.19 7.39
CA THR A 59 4.05 15.87 6.52
C THR A 59 2.75 15.10 6.34
N GLY A 60 2.63 13.88 6.89
CA GLY A 60 1.45 13.03 6.76
C GLY A 60 1.20 12.56 5.32
N LYS A 61 2.24 12.61 4.47
CA LYS A 61 2.18 12.22 3.05
C LYS A 61 2.84 10.87 2.82
N TYR A 62 2.40 10.18 1.75
CA TYR A 62 2.81 8.84 1.34
C TYR A 62 3.07 8.75 -0.16
#